data_AF-A0A2N2IJN3-F1
#
_entry.id   AF-A0A2N2IJN3-F1
#
_cell.length_a   1.000
_cell.length_b   1.000
_cell.length_c   1.000
_cell.angle_alpha   90.00
_cell.angle_beta   90.00
_cell.angle_gamma   90.00
#
_symmetry.space_group_name_H-M   'P 1'
#
loop_
_entity.id
_entity.type
_entity.pdbx_description
1 polymer ?
#
loop_
_entity_poly.entity_id
_entity_poly.type
_entity_poly.pdbx_seq_one_letter_code
_entity_poly.pdbx_strand_id
1 'polypeptide(L)'
;MTFVIEQVPAEATARYVELGRQFGCADTLAQADLTLEAFRRFGDQIAPHGFIDLDADRLREARTLLQLETAGFADVQSRCKQTSRGYVQAIRAGKDARQRARSILYIIAQRLAYSGDFIASEAARAVAATLQQTESSRGDPFRLAAQLDQLRATLTIPRVDKEAERRGGPAAADALTQAAERLRAVADAHAPDAAPPSTHQTATADLLCGVIVELVRDARRAARSAARAQNSEVIAAAFALTKLYGPAGGGGAESERSPMIR
;
A
#
# COMPACT_ATOMS: atom_id res chain seq x y z
N MET A 1 -15.83 22.01 12.11
CA MET A 1 -16.36 20.90 12.95
C MET A 1 -15.16 20.28 13.66
N THR A 2 -15.20 20.15 14.97
CA THR A 2 -14.12 19.54 15.77
C THR A 2 -14.18 18.02 15.63
N PHE A 3 -13.08 17.39 15.24
CA PHE A 3 -12.88 15.95 15.19
C PHE A 3 -12.79 15.41 16.62
N VAL A 4 -13.87 14.77 17.05
CA VAL A 4 -13.95 14.15 18.37
C VAL A 4 -13.52 12.69 18.24
N ILE A 5 -12.33 12.36 18.75
CA ILE A 5 -11.78 10.99 18.76
C ILE A 5 -12.78 10.00 19.39
N GLU A 6 -13.51 10.43 20.41
CA GLU A 6 -14.50 9.63 21.13
C GLU A 6 -15.73 9.24 20.29
N GLN A 7 -15.92 9.87 19.13
CA GLN A 7 -17.03 9.58 18.21
C GLN A 7 -16.65 8.57 17.11
N VAL A 8 -15.39 8.11 17.08
CA VAL A 8 -14.97 7.06 16.13
C VAL A 8 -15.59 5.73 16.57
N PRO A 9 -16.36 5.03 15.70
CA PRO A 9 -16.94 3.73 16.03
C PRO A 9 -15.87 2.73 16.47
N ALA A 10 -16.17 1.87 17.45
CA ALA A 10 -15.20 0.94 18.03
C ALA A 10 -14.47 0.08 16.99
N GLU A 11 -15.18 -0.39 15.96
CA GLU A 11 -14.59 -1.16 14.85
C GLU A 11 -13.59 -0.34 14.03
N ALA A 12 -13.90 0.94 13.77
CA ALA A 12 -13.00 1.85 13.07
C ALA A 12 -11.78 2.20 13.94
N THR A 13 -11.97 2.37 15.26
CA THR A 13 -10.90 2.60 16.22
C THR A 13 -9.89 1.46 16.22
N ALA A 14 -10.34 0.20 16.31
CA ALA A 14 -9.44 -0.95 16.28
C ALA A 14 -8.62 -1.01 14.99
N ARG A 15 -9.26 -0.74 13.84
CA ARG A 15 -8.59 -0.68 12.53
C ARG A 15 -7.54 0.43 12.47
N TYR A 16 -7.84 1.63 12.99
CA TYR A 16 -6.89 2.74 12.98
C TYR A 16 -5.74 2.53 13.95
N VAL A 17 -5.97 1.97 15.13
CA VAL A 17 -4.89 1.60 16.06
C VAL A 17 -3.94 0.62 15.37
N GLU A 18 -4.48 -0.43 14.75
CA GLU A 18 -3.66 -1.42 14.04
C GLU A 18 -2.88 -0.82 12.87
N LEU A 19 -3.51 0.10 12.12
CA LEU A 19 -2.84 0.83 11.06
C LEU A 19 -1.74 1.75 11.59
N GLY A 20 -1.99 2.44 12.69
CA GLY A 20 -1.07 3.40 13.30
C GLY A 20 0.20 2.78 13.83
N ARG A 21 0.11 1.58 14.43
CA ARG A 21 1.25 0.79 14.92
C ARG A 21 2.32 0.52 13.86
N GLN A 22 1.94 0.54 12.58
CA GLN A 22 2.84 0.29 11.46
C GLN A 22 3.70 1.50 11.09
N PHE A 23 3.38 2.69 11.58
CA PHE A 23 4.03 3.94 11.18
C PHE A 23 4.48 4.76 12.39
N GLY A 24 5.70 5.30 12.33
CA GLY A 24 6.19 6.16 13.38
C GLY A 24 5.53 7.53 13.37
N CYS A 25 5.18 8.05 14.55
CA CYS A 25 4.54 9.35 14.72
C CYS A 25 5.25 10.49 13.97
N ALA A 26 6.59 10.51 13.99
CA ALA A 26 7.38 11.53 13.30
C ALA A 26 7.22 11.49 11.77
N ASP A 27 7.22 10.29 11.17
CA ASP A 27 7.04 10.13 9.72
C ASP A 27 5.58 10.44 9.33
N THR A 28 4.63 10.07 10.19
CA THR A 28 3.21 10.36 10.02
C THR A 28 2.90 11.86 10.07
N LEU A 29 3.46 12.59 11.05
CA LEU A 29 3.37 14.05 11.13
C LEU A 29 4.01 14.72 9.90
N ALA A 30 5.21 14.27 9.50
CA ALA A 30 5.89 14.80 8.32
C ALA A 30 5.09 14.54 7.03
N GLN A 31 4.41 13.39 6.91
CA GLN A 31 3.54 13.12 5.76
C GLN A 31 2.29 13.99 5.76
N ALA A 32 1.68 14.22 6.94
CA ALA A 32 0.52 15.10 7.07
C ALA A 32 0.86 16.52 6.59
N ASP A 33 2.02 17.05 6.99
CA ASP A 33 2.52 18.35 6.54
C ASP A 33 2.65 18.46 5.02
N LEU A 34 3.29 17.47 4.39
CA LEU A 34 3.42 17.45 2.93
C LEU A 34 2.06 17.38 2.23
N THR A 35 1.13 16.61 2.78
CA THR A 35 -0.21 16.43 2.20
C THR A 35 -1.04 17.70 2.31
N LEU A 36 -0.99 18.39 3.45
CA LEU A 36 -1.67 19.66 3.66
C LEU A 36 -1.09 20.78 2.78
N GLU A 37 0.23 20.81 2.60
CA GLU A 37 0.89 21.76 1.70
C GLU A 37 0.54 21.48 0.23
N ALA A 38 0.45 20.21 -0.18
CA ALA A 38 -0.03 19.83 -1.50
C ALA A 38 -1.50 20.22 -1.70
N PHE A 39 -2.35 20.00 -0.67
CA PHE A 39 -3.75 20.40 -0.68
C PHE A 39 -3.91 21.92 -0.82
N ARG A 40 -3.08 22.72 -0.15
CA ARG A 40 -3.07 24.18 -0.33
C ARG A 40 -2.83 24.61 -1.78
N ARG A 41 -2.07 23.83 -2.56
CA ARG A 41 -1.73 24.15 -3.96
C ARG A 41 -2.71 23.58 -4.98
N PHE A 42 -3.27 22.40 -4.70
CA PHE A 42 -4.05 21.60 -5.66
C PHE A 42 -5.42 21.18 -5.14
N GLY A 43 -5.87 21.68 -4.00
CA GLY A 43 -7.12 21.29 -3.33
C GLY A 43 -8.33 21.40 -4.25
N ASP A 44 -8.49 22.54 -4.92
CA ASP A 44 -9.56 22.79 -5.90
C ASP A 44 -9.58 21.74 -7.04
N GLN A 45 -8.41 21.24 -7.43
CA GLN A 45 -8.27 20.27 -8.51
C GLN A 45 -8.62 18.85 -8.08
N ILE A 46 -8.47 18.52 -6.79
CA ILE A 46 -8.73 17.17 -6.26
C ILE A 46 -10.07 17.05 -5.53
N ALA A 47 -10.70 18.17 -5.16
CA ALA A 47 -12.02 18.21 -4.52
C ALA A 47 -13.11 17.46 -5.31
N PRO A 48 -13.23 17.62 -6.66
CA PRO A 48 -14.18 16.84 -7.46
C PRO A 48 -13.92 15.32 -7.44
N HIS A 49 -12.72 14.90 -7.00
CA HIS A 49 -12.31 13.50 -6.91
C HIS A 49 -12.42 12.93 -5.48
N GLY A 50 -13.07 13.67 -4.57
CA GLY A 50 -13.53 13.15 -3.28
C GLY A 50 -12.62 13.42 -2.08
N PHE A 51 -11.66 14.33 -2.17
CA PHE A 51 -10.91 14.82 -1.01
C PHE A 51 -11.09 16.34 -0.90
N ILE A 52 -11.88 16.78 0.08
CA ILE A 52 -12.38 18.17 0.19
C ILE A 52 -11.82 18.88 1.43
N ASP A 53 -12.19 20.15 1.61
CA ASP A 53 -11.75 20.96 2.76
C ASP A 53 -12.07 20.31 4.11
N LEU A 54 -13.21 19.63 4.23
CA LEU A 54 -13.57 18.90 5.45
C LEU A 54 -12.55 17.80 5.80
N ASP A 55 -12.01 17.10 4.80
CA ASP A 55 -11.01 16.06 5.01
C ASP A 55 -9.63 16.65 5.34
N ALA A 56 -9.29 17.77 4.70
CA ALA A 56 -8.08 18.53 5.02
C ALA A 56 -8.13 19.12 6.44
N ASP A 57 -9.30 19.58 6.90
CA ASP A 57 -9.52 20.06 8.27
C ASP A 57 -9.36 18.93 9.29
N ARG A 58 -9.96 17.76 9.02
CA ARG A 58 -9.76 16.56 9.85
C ARG A 58 -8.30 16.15 9.91
N LEU A 59 -7.58 16.19 8.79
CA LEU A 59 -6.14 15.89 8.75
C LEU A 59 -5.34 16.88 9.60
N ARG A 60 -5.65 18.18 9.52
CA ARG A 60 -5.00 19.24 10.30
C ARG A 60 -5.24 19.08 11.81
N GLU A 61 -6.45 18.68 12.18
CA GLU A 61 -6.81 18.45 13.57
C GLU A 61 -6.15 17.19 14.14
N ALA A 62 -6.24 16.06 13.44
CA ALA A 62 -5.56 14.82 13.84
C ALA A 62 -4.04 15.02 13.98
N ARG A 63 -3.43 15.79 13.05
CA ARG A 63 -2.02 16.18 13.14
C ARG A 63 -1.73 17.01 14.39
N THR A 64 -2.55 18.02 14.69
CA THR A 64 -2.37 18.87 15.89
C THR A 64 -2.49 18.05 17.17
N LEU A 65 -3.48 17.16 17.25
CA LEU A 65 -3.67 16.26 18.40
C LEU A 65 -2.47 15.31 18.56
N LEU A 66 -1.97 14.73 17.48
CA LEU A 66 -0.80 13.84 17.53
C LEU A 66 0.47 14.61 17.96
N GLN A 67 0.62 15.86 17.51
CA GLN A 67 1.73 16.71 17.90
C GLN A 67 1.68 17.04 19.40
N LEU A 68 0.49 17.33 19.95
CA LEU A 68 0.31 17.56 21.39
C LEU A 68 0.62 16.30 22.20
N GLU A 69 0.12 15.15 21.76
CA GLU A 69 0.31 13.87 22.46
C GLU A 69 1.79 13.45 22.48
N THR A 70 2.54 13.77 21.44
CA THR A 70 3.96 13.39 21.31
C THR A 70 4.95 14.42 21.86
N ALA A 71 4.52 15.67 22.11
CA ALA A 71 5.38 16.73 22.64
C ALA A 71 5.94 16.42 24.06
N GLY A 72 5.29 15.52 24.81
CA GLY A 72 5.73 15.10 26.15
C GLY A 72 6.76 13.96 26.18
N PHE A 73 7.10 13.33 25.04
CA PHE A 73 7.79 12.03 25.04
C PHE A 73 8.88 11.91 23.96
N ALA A 74 10.09 12.40 24.28
CA ALA A 74 11.26 12.28 23.40
C ALA A 74 11.66 10.80 23.13
N ASP A 75 11.45 9.89 24.08
CA ASP A 75 11.90 8.49 23.99
C ASP A 75 11.02 7.60 23.10
N VAL A 76 9.72 7.88 22.98
CA VAL A 76 8.78 7.08 22.15
C VAL A 76 9.10 7.19 20.66
N GLN A 77 9.71 8.30 20.23
CA GLN A 77 10.12 8.52 18.84
C GLN A 77 11.21 7.55 18.35
N SER A 78 12.01 6.96 19.25
CA SER A 78 13.14 6.10 18.87
C SER A 78 12.70 4.68 18.50
N ARG A 79 11.77 4.08 19.25
CA ARG A 79 11.26 2.72 19.00
C ARG A 79 10.45 2.61 17.71
N CYS A 80 9.75 3.68 17.32
CA CYS A 80 8.94 3.70 16.09
C CYS A 80 9.76 3.66 14.77
N LYS A 81 11.04 4.05 14.78
CA LYS A 81 11.83 4.28 13.55
C LYS A 81 12.47 3.01 12.95
N GLN A 82 12.74 1.98 13.76
CA GLN A 82 13.38 0.75 13.26
C GLN A 82 12.36 -0.22 12.65
N THR A 83 11.18 -0.35 13.27
CA THR A 83 10.09 -1.21 12.80
C THR A 83 9.51 -0.72 11.46
N SER A 84 9.45 0.61 11.23
CA SER A 84 8.93 1.18 9.98
C SER A 84 9.80 0.86 8.76
N ARG A 85 11.13 0.82 8.88
CA ARG A 85 12.02 0.55 7.73
C ARG A 85 11.93 -0.89 7.24
N GLY A 86 11.99 -1.85 8.16
CA GLY A 86 11.84 -3.27 7.82
C GLY A 86 10.46 -3.56 7.22
N TYR A 87 9.41 -2.98 7.79
CA TYR A 87 8.05 -3.07 7.28
C TYR A 87 7.92 -2.49 5.86
N VAL A 88 8.39 -1.25 5.63
CA VAL A 88 8.36 -0.60 4.31
C VAL A 88 9.15 -1.40 3.28
N GLN A 89 10.32 -1.92 3.65
CA GLN A 89 11.13 -2.75 2.75
C GLN A 89 10.42 -4.06 2.41
N ALA A 90 9.79 -4.72 3.38
CA ALA A 90 9.01 -5.93 3.15
C ALA A 90 7.81 -5.68 2.21
N ILE A 91 7.07 -4.59 2.43
CA ILE A 91 5.96 -4.18 1.55
C ILE A 91 6.45 -3.88 0.12
N ARG A 92 7.59 -3.19 -0.03
CA ARG A 92 8.19 -2.91 -1.35
C ARG A 92 8.59 -4.21 -2.05
N ALA A 93 9.35 -5.07 -1.37
CA ALA A 93 9.76 -6.36 -1.92
C ALA A 93 8.56 -7.24 -2.31
N GLY A 94 7.50 -7.26 -1.49
CA GLY A 94 6.26 -7.96 -1.80
C GLY A 94 5.55 -7.40 -3.05
N LYS A 95 5.48 -6.07 -3.20
CA LYS A 95 4.90 -5.44 -4.41
C LYS A 95 5.71 -5.76 -5.67
N ASP A 96 7.03 -5.75 -5.57
CA ASP A 96 7.92 -6.07 -6.69
C ASP A 96 7.80 -7.54 -7.10
N ALA A 97 7.79 -8.47 -6.13
CA ALA A 97 7.57 -9.89 -6.37
C ALA A 97 6.20 -10.14 -7.01
N ARG A 98 5.15 -9.48 -6.53
CA ARG A 98 3.81 -9.52 -7.10
C ARG A 98 3.79 -9.04 -8.55
N GLN A 99 4.40 -7.89 -8.85
CA GLN A 99 4.43 -7.33 -10.19
C GLN A 99 5.17 -8.26 -11.17
N ARG A 100 6.30 -8.83 -10.74
CA ARG A 100 7.07 -9.79 -11.53
C ARG A 100 6.24 -11.04 -11.86
N ALA A 101 5.63 -11.66 -10.86
CA ALA A 101 4.81 -12.86 -11.05
C ALA A 101 3.59 -12.60 -11.94
N ARG A 102 2.91 -11.46 -11.75
CA ARG A 102 1.78 -11.04 -12.60
C ARG A 102 2.19 -10.87 -14.06
N SER A 103 3.36 -10.31 -14.33
CA SER A 103 3.89 -10.17 -15.70
C SER A 103 4.09 -11.53 -16.36
N ILE A 104 4.70 -12.48 -15.65
CA ILE A 104 4.90 -13.86 -16.14
C ILE A 104 3.54 -14.52 -16.43
N LEU A 105 2.61 -14.48 -15.48
CA LEU A 105 1.28 -15.08 -15.60
C LEU A 105 0.45 -14.45 -16.72
N TYR A 106 0.55 -13.14 -16.93
CA TYR A 106 -0.14 -12.46 -18.03
C TYR A 106 0.30 -13.02 -19.40
N ILE A 107 1.61 -13.19 -19.60
CA ILE A 107 2.12 -13.74 -20.86
C ILE A 107 1.74 -15.21 -21.01
N ILE A 108 1.77 -16.00 -19.93
CA ILE A 108 1.33 -17.40 -19.95
C ILE A 108 -0.15 -17.50 -20.31
N ALA A 109 -1.02 -16.69 -19.71
CA ALA A 109 -2.45 -16.67 -20.01
C ALA A 109 -2.71 -16.40 -21.50
N GLN A 110 -2.02 -15.43 -22.10
CA GLN A 110 -2.11 -15.17 -23.53
C GLN A 110 -1.70 -16.39 -24.37
N ARG A 111 -0.56 -17.02 -24.05
CA ARG A 111 -0.07 -18.19 -24.80
C ARG A 111 -1.01 -19.39 -24.70
N LEU A 112 -1.53 -19.65 -23.51
CA LEU A 112 -2.49 -20.71 -23.27
C LEU A 112 -3.79 -20.46 -24.05
N ALA A 113 -4.29 -19.23 -24.07
CA ALA A 113 -5.47 -18.84 -24.85
C ALA A 113 -5.29 -19.03 -26.37
N TYR A 114 -4.07 -18.81 -26.90
CA TYR A 114 -3.77 -18.97 -28.33
C TYR A 114 -3.41 -20.40 -28.75
N SER A 115 -3.33 -21.35 -27.81
CA SER A 115 -2.90 -22.73 -28.11
C SER A 115 -3.94 -23.56 -28.88
N GLY A 116 -5.21 -23.14 -28.86
CA GLY A 116 -6.34 -23.90 -29.43
C GLY A 116 -6.76 -25.13 -28.61
N ASP A 117 -6.05 -25.47 -27.53
CA ASP A 117 -6.40 -26.54 -26.60
C ASP A 117 -7.46 -26.04 -25.59
N PHE A 118 -8.55 -26.78 -25.45
CA PHE A 118 -9.62 -26.49 -24.50
C PHE A 118 -9.10 -26.44 -23.05
N ILE A 119 -8.24 -27.39 -22.68
CA ILE A 119 -7.69 -27.47 -21.31
C ILE A 119 -6.78 -26.27 -21.05
N ALA A 120 -5.93 -25.92 -22.02
CA ALA A 120 -5.10 -24.72 -21.93
C ALA A 120 -5.95 -23.44 -21.84
N SER A 121 -7.06 -23.36 -22.59
CA SER A 121 -7.98 -22.22 -22.54
C SER A 121 -8.69 -22.08 -21.19
N GLU A 122 -8.99 -23.19 -20.51
CA GLU A 122 -9.48 -23.18 -19.13
C GLU A 122 -8.41 -22.69 -18.15
N ALA A 123 -7.18 -23.19 -18.27
CA ALA A 123 -6.05 -22.71 -17.47
C ALA A 123 -5.81 -21.20 -17.68
N ALA A 124 -5.93 -20.69 -18.91
CA ALA A 124 -5.85 -19.26 -19.20
C ALA A 124 -6.92 -18.44 -18.46
N ARG A 125 -8.16 -18.93 -18.39
CA ARG A 125 -9.25 -18.29 -17.64
C ARG A 125 -8.97 -18.28 -16.13
N ALA A 126 -8.46 -19.38 -15.58
CA ALA A 126 -8.07 -19.44 -14.17
C ALA A 126 -6.95 -18.43 -13.84
N VAL A 127 -5.93 -18.33 -14.70
CA VAL A 127 -4.86 -17.33 -14.55
C VAL A 127 -5.42 -15.90 -14.61
N ALA A 128 -6.32 -15.62 -15.56
CA ALA A 128 -6.96 -14.30 -15.67
C ALA A 128 -7.74 -13.92 -14.40
N ALA A 129 -8.47 -14.86 -13.81
CA ALA A 129 -9.18 -14.64 -12.54
C ALA A 129 -8.21 -14.31 -11.39
N THR A 130 -7.09 -15.04 -11.26
CA THR A 130 -6.05 -14.71 -10.27
C THR A 130 -5.47 -13.31 -10.52
N LEU A 131 -5.21 -12.93 -11.76
CA LEU A 131 -4.70 -11.60 -12.10
C LEU A 131 -5.69 -10.48 -11.73
N GLN A 132 -7.00 -10.71 -11.79
CA GLN A 132 -7.99 -9.73 -11.31
C GLN A 132 -7.99 -9.65 -9.78
N GLN A 133 -8.00 -10.78 -9.08
CA GLN A 133 -8.10 -10.83 -7.62
C GLN A 133 -6.86 -10.27 -6.89
N THR A 134 -5.70 -10.31 -7.54
CA THR A 134 -4.40 -9.92 -6.97
C THR A 134 -3.94 -8.52 -7.39
N GLU A 135 -4.82 -7.69 -7.96
CA GLU A 135 -4.47 -6.36 -8.47
C GLU A 135 -3.98 -5.40 -7.37
N SER A 136 -4.67 -5.37 -6.22
CA SER A 136 -4.38 -4.44 -5.13
C SER A 136 -4.53 -5.08 -3.76
N SER A 137 -3.49 -4.95 -2.93
CA SER A 137 -3.55 -5.31 -1.50
C SER A 137 -4.00 -4.13 -0.62
N ARG A 138 -4.23 -2.94 -1.20
CA ARG A 138 -4.50 -1.69 -0.47
C ARG A 138 -3.46 -1.34 0.60
N GLY A 139 -2.23 -1.88 0.46
CA GLY A 139 -1.15 -1.63 1.41
C GLY A 139 -1.22 -2.47 2.69
N ASP A 140 -2.13 -3.42 2.78
CA ASP A 140 -2.23 -4.37 3.89
C ASP A 140 -1.22 -5.53 3.69
N PRO A 141 -0.39 -5.86 4.70
CA PRO A 141 0.68 -6.86 4.61
C PRO A 141 0.13 -8.29 4.55
N PHE A 142 -0.91 -8.62 5.32
CA PHE A 142 -1.52 -9.95 5.35
C PHE A 142 -2.24 -10.24 4.03
N ARG A 143 -3.01 -9.27 3.54
CA ARG A 143 -3.66 -9.34 2.23
C ARG A 143 -2.63 -9.42 1.11
N LEU A 144 -1.52 -8.69 1.20
CA LEU A 144 -0.44 -8.81 0.23
C LEU A 144 0.16 -10.22 0.27
N ALA A 145 0.49 -10.75 1.44
CA ALA A 145 1.02 -12.12 1.58
C ALA A 145 0.06 -13.17 0.98
N ALA A 146 -1.24 -13.08 1.28
CA ALA A 146 -2.25 -13.96 0.69
C ALA A 146 -2.32 -13.86 -0.85
N GLN A 147 -2.17 -12.65 -1.40
CA GLN A 147 -2.07 -12.47 -2.86
C GLN A 147 -0.81 -13.11 -3.44
N LEU A 148 0.32 -13.06 -2.73
CA LEU A 148 1.56 -13.72 -3.15
C LEU A 148 1.41 -15.25 -3.15
N ASP A 149 0.75 -15.82 -2.14
CA ASP A 149 0.44 -17.25 -2.10
C ASP A 149 -0.46 -17.66 -3.28
N GLN A 150 -1.48 -16.85 -3.58
CA GLN A 150 -2.40 -17.13 -4.69
C GLN A 150 -1.67 -17.11 -6.05
N LEU A 151 -0.76 -16.15 -6.25
CA LEU A 151 0.08 -16.09 -7.46
C LEU A 151 1.01 -17.29 -7.55
N ARG A 152 1.62 -17.69 -6.42
CA ARG A 152 2.51 -18.86 -6.34
C ARG A 152 1.74 -20.13 -6.69
N ALA A 153 0.57 -20.34 -6.09
CA ALA A 153 -0.29 -21.48 -6.39
C ALA A 153 -0.68 -21.52 -7.86
N THR A 154 -0.97 -20.35 -8.46
CA THR A 154 -1.31 -20.25 -9.89
C THR A 154 -0.14 -20.65 -10.79
N LEU A 155 1.09 -20.27 -10.45
CA LEU A 155 2.30 -20.70 -11.18
C LEU A 155 2.54 -22.21 -11.16
N THR A 156 1.96 -22.92 -10.18
CA THR A 156 2.07 -24.38 -10.02
C THR A 156 0.86 -25.16 -10.58
N ILE A 157 -0.13 -24.47 -11.16
CA ILE A 157 -1.27 -25.16 -11.79
C ILE A 157 -0.76 -26.00 -12.97
N PRO A 158 -1.20 -27.26 -13.13
CA PRO A 158 -0.86 -28.06 -14.30
C PRO A 158 -1.16 -27.31 -15.60
N ARG A 159 -0.25 -27.35 -16.57
CA ARG A 159 -0.25 -26.57 -17.84
C ARG A 159 0.30 -25.15 -17.71
N VAL A 160 0.09 -24.49 -16.57
CA VAL A 160 0.73 -23.19 -16.29
C VAL A 160 2.20 -23.43 -15.94
N ASP A 161 2.48 -24.45 -15.13
CA ASP A 161 3.81 -24.88 -14.70
C ASP A 161 4.82 -25.03 -15.86
N LYS A 162 4.44 -25.76 -16.92
CA LYS A 162 5.31 -26.01 -18.08
C LYS A 162 5.69 -24.73 -18.83
N GLU A 163 4.75 -23.80 -18.96
CA GLU A 163 5.02 -22.50 -19.58
C GLU A 163 5.77 -21.57 -18.61
N ALA A 164 5.53 -21.71 -17.31
CA ALA A 164 6.20 -20.95 -16.26
C ALA A 164 7.69 -21.33 -16.17
N GLU A 165 8.05 -22.61 -16.23
CA GLU A 165 9.44 -23.10 -16.20
C GLU A 165 10.33 -22.36 -17.21
N ARG A 166 9.85 -22.18 -18.44
CA ARG A 166 10.58 -21.50 -19.53
C ARG A 166 10.73 -19.99 -19.34
N ARG A 167 9.97 -19.39 -18.42
CA ARG A 167 9.82 -17.94 -18.25
C ARG A 167 10.29 -17.45 -16.87
N GLY A 168 11.04 -18.27 -16.15
CA GLY A 168 11.51 -17.95 -14.80
C GLY A 168 10.44 -18.13 -13.71
N GLY A 169 9.42 -18.94 -13.98
CA GLY A 169 8.36 -19.32 -13.04
C GLY A 169 8.88 -19.85 -11.70
N PRO A 170 9.84 -20.80 -11.68
CA PRO A 170 10.41 -21.33 -10.43
C PRO A 170 11.04 -20.22 -9.57
N ALA A 171 11.92 -19.40 -10.16
CA ALA A 171 12.54 -18.28 -9.45
C ALA A 171 11.51 -17.24 -8.97
N ALA A 172 10.42 -17.02 -9.72
CA ALA A 172 9.32 -16.16 -9.29
C ALA A 172 8.53 -16.78 -8.13
N ALA A 173 8.27 -18.09 -8.16
CA ALA A 173 7.60 -18.81 -7.07
C ALA A 173 8.41 -18.77 -5.76
N ASP A 174 9.73 -18.92 -5.84
CA ASP A 174 10.63 -18.79 -4.69
C ASP A 174 10.62 -17.37 -4.12
N ALA A 175 10.70 -16.36 -4.99
CA ALA A 175 10.63 -14.96 -4.58
C ALA A 175 9.29 -14.60 -3.91
N LEU A 176 8.18 -15.16 -4.41
CA LEU A 176 6.85 -15.00 -3.80
C LEU A 176 6.81 -15.62 -2.39
N THR A 177 7.34 -16.83 -2.23
CA THR A 177 7.42 -17.52 -0.92
C THR A 177 8.20 -16.68 0.09
N GLN A 178 9.43 -16.29 -0.25
CA GLN A 178 10.28 -15.49 0.63
C GLN A 178 9.64 -14.14 0.99
N ALA A 179 9.00 -13.48 0.02
CA ALA A 179 8.32 -12.21 0.27
C ALA A 179 7.08 -12.38 1.16
N ALA A 180 6.29 -13.43 0.97
CA ALA A 180 5.14 -13.73 1.82
C ALA A 180 5.56 -14.07 3.26
N GLU A 181 6.59 -14.88 3.44
CA GLU A 181 7.17 -15.18 4.75
C GLU A 181 7.67 -13.93 5.47
N ARG A 182 8.43 -13.06 4.76
CA ARG A 182 8.87 -11.78 5.32
C ARG A 182 7.72 -10.88 5.71
N LEU A 183 6.67 -10.82 4.89
CA LEU A 183 5.47 -10.02 5.18
C LEU A 183 4.75 -10.51 6.44
N ARG A 184 4.59 -11.83 6.60
CA ARG A 184 4.02 -12.42 7.81
C ARG A 184 4.92 -12.17 9.01
N ALA A 185 6.23 -12.40 8.89
CA ALA A 185 7.19 -12.17 9.98
C ALA A 185 7.19 -10.71 10.45
N VAL A 186 7.15 -9.73 9.54
CA VAL A 186 7.02 -8.33 9.97
C VAL A 186 5.64 -8.06 10.55
N ALA A 187 4.56 -8.62 10.02
CA ALA A 187 3.23 -8.40 10.58
C ALA A 187 3.08 -9.03 11.97
N ASP A 188 3.62 -10.23 12.19
CA ASP A 188 3.64 -10.93 13.48
C ASP A 188 4.54 -10.22 14.50
N ALA A 189 5.67 -9.65 14.07
CA ALA A 189 6.50 -8.80 14.93
C ALA A 189 5.81 -7.48 15.32
N HIS A 190 4.75 -7.08 14.60
CA HIS A 190 3.88 -5.97 14.96
C HIS A 190 2.56 -6.43 15.59
N ALA A 191 2.31 -7.74 15.67
CA ALA A 191 1.20 -8.27 16.42
C ALA A 191 1.43 -7.92 17.90
N PRO A 192 0.37 -7.62 18.65
CA PRO A 192 0.50 -7.17 20.03
C PRO A 192 1.19 -8.25 20.85
N ASP A 193 2.48 -8.04 21.14
CA ASP A 193 3.13 -8.76 22.22
C ASP A 193 2.31 -8.49 23.48
N ALA A 194 1.98 -9.54 24.23
CA ALA A 194 1.16 -9.48 25.44
C ALA A 194 1.88 -8.77 26.61
N ALA A 195 2.72 -7.77 26.31
CA ALA A 195 3.24 -6.83 27.28
C ALA A 195 2.10 -5.91 27.75
N PRO A 196 1.95 -5.67 29.06
CA PRO A 196 0.91 -4.80 29.58
C PRO A 196 1.02 -3.42 28.92
N PRO A 197 -0.12 -2.78 28.59
CA PRO A 197 -0.12 -1.53 27.85
C PRO A 197 0.71 -0.51 28.61
N SER A 198 1.80 -0.06 28.00
CA SER A 198 2.45 1.18 28.40
C SER A 198 1.48 2.29 28.05
N THR A 199 0.59 2.61 29.01
CA THR A 199 -0.30 3.77 29.11
C THR A 199 -1.29 4.03 27.97
N HIS A 200 -2.52 4.45 28.31
CA HIS A 200 -3.55 4.92 27.36
C HIS A 200 -3.03 5.89 26.27
N GLN A 201 -1.92 6.59 26.53
CA GLN A 201 -1.25 7.52 25.61
C GLN A 201 -0.67 6.85 24.35
N THR A 202 -0.18 5.60 24.42
CA THR A 202 0.29 4.90 23.21
C THR A 202 -0.85 4.52 22.27
N ALA A 203 -1.99 4.09 22.83
CA ALA A 203 -3.18 3.75 22.06
C ALA A 203 -3.78 4.97 21.34
N THR A 204 -3.80 6.14 22.00
CA THR A 204 -4.26 7.40 21.37
C THR A 204 -3.32 7.84 20.25
N ALA A 205 -2.00 7.75 20.45
CA ALA A 205 -1.02 8.08 19.43
C ALA A 205 -1.11 7.14 18.21
N ASP A 206 -1.27 5.83 18.43
CA ASP A 206 -1.49 4.84 17.36
C ASP A 206 -2.79 5.16 16.60
N LEU A 207 -3.89 5.39 17.31
CA LEU A 207 -5.17 5.76 16.70
C LEU A 207 -5.04 6.99 15.79
N LEU A 208 -4.42 8.06 16.30
CA LEU A 208 -4.19 9.29 15.54
C LEU A 208 -3.28 9.06 14.34
N CYS A 209 -2.23 8.25 14.49
CA CYS A 209 -1.38 7.86 13.36
C CYS A 209 -2.18 7.13 12.29
N GLY A 210 -3.03 6.17 12.67
CA GLY A 210 -3.88 5.44 11.73
C GLY A 210 -4.87 6.34 10.99
N VAL A 211 -5.51 7.27 11.69
CA VAL A 211 -6.41 8.27 11.08
C VAL A 211 -5.66 9.12 10.06
N ILE A 212 -4.49 9.65 10.42
CA ILE A 212 -3.66 10.44 9.49
C ILE A 212 -3.28 9.61 8.27
N VAL A 213 -2.82 8.36 8.46
CA VAL A 213 -2.39 7.48 7.36
C VAL A 213 -3.55 7.22 6.39
N GLU A 214 -4.77 7.00 6.87
CA GLU A 214 -5.93 6.80 6.00
C GLU A 214 -6.26 8.08 5.22
N LEU A 215 -6.30 9.24 5.89
CA LEU A 215 -6.58 10.53 5.24
C LEU A 215 -5.56 10.90 4.16
N VAL A 216 -4.26 10.69 4.40
CA VAL A 216 -3.23 10.96 3.37
C VAL A 216 -3.31 9.96 2.21
N ARG A 217 -3.74 8.71 2.46
CA ARG A 217 -4.02 7.73 1.39
C ARG A 217 -5.22 8.14 0.56
N ASP A 218 -6.26 8.70 1.18
CA ASP A 218 -7.43 9.26 0.48
C ASP A 218 -7.06 10.44 -0.40
N ALA A 219 -6.31 11.41 0.14
CA ALA A 219 -5.78 12.53 -0.63
C ALA A 219 -4.96 12.04 -1.84
N ARG A 220 -4.10 11.02 -1.63
CA ARG A 220 -3.32 10.40 -2.71
C ARG A 220 -4.21 9.74 -3.77
N ARG A 221 -5.30 9.07 -3.38
CA ARG A 221 -6.26 8.45 -4.32
C ARG A 221 -6.94 9.53 -5.17
N ALA A 222 -7.47 10.57 -4.54
CA ALA A 222 -8.11 11.70 -5.22
C ALA A 222 -7.13 12.39 -6.19
N ALA A 223 -5.90 12.67 -5.74
CA ALA A 223 -4.86 13.28 -6.56
C ALA A 223 -4.47 12.45 -7.80
N ARG A 224 -4.41 11.12 -7.69
CA ARG A 224 -4.16 10.25 -8.86
C ARG A 224 -5.31 10.26 -9.85
N SER A 225 -6.55 10.38 -9.36
CA SER A 225 -7.74 10.50 -10.20
C SER A 225 -7.73 11.84 -10.95
N ALA A 226 -7.48 12.95 -10.24
CA ALA A 226 -7.35 14.29 -10.81
C ALA A 226 -6.23 14.40 -11.84
N ALA A 227 -5.04 13.85 -11.52
CA ALA A 227 -3.90 13.84 -12.41
C ALA A 227 -4.21 13.17 -13.76
N ARG A 228 -4.99 12.08 -13.76
CA ARG A 228 -5.43 11.40 -14.99
C ARG A 228 -6.45 12.22 -15.77
N ALA A 229 -7.43 12.81 -15.08
CA ALA A 229 -8.46 13.62 -15.72
C ALA A 229 -7.89 14.89 -16.38
N GLN A 230 -6.84 15.47 -15.77
CA GLN A 230 -6.24 16.73 -16.20
C GLN A 230 -4.92 16.56 -16.96
N ASN A 231 -4.48 15.31 -17.20
CA ASN A 231 -3.17 14.98 -17.79
C ASN A 231 -2.00 15.71 -17.11
N SER A 232 -2.02 15.81 -15.77
CA SER A 232 -1.02 16.53 -14.97
C SER A 232 -0.42 15.64 -13.90
N GLU A 233 0.76 15.08 -14.18
CA GLU A 233 1.48 14.21 -13.24
C GLU A 233 1.96 14.96 -11.99
N VAL A 234 2.10 16.28 -12.07
CA VAL A 234 2.55 17.14 -10.95
C VAL A 234 1.57 17.06 -9.78
N ILE A 235 0.26 16.98 -10.05
CA ILE A 235 -0.77 16.81 -9.01
C ILE A 235 -0.50 15.50 -8.26
N ALA A 236 -0.32 14.40 -8.99
CA ALA A 236 0.01 13.13 -8.36
C ALA A 236 1.35 13.20 -7.60
N ALA A 237 2.39 13.79 -8.16
CA ALA A 237 3.68 13.87 -7.49
C ALA A 237 3.61 14.63 -6.16
N ALA A 238 2.83 15.72 -6.08
CA ALA A 238 2.68 16.53 -4.88
C ALA A 238 2.09 15.77 -3.68
N PHE A 239 1.17 14.84 -3.92
CA PHE A 239 0.54 14.02 -2.86
C PHE A 239 1.30 12.70 -2.58
N ALA A 240 2.53 12.54 -3.05
CA ALA A 240 3.28 11.29 -2.86
C ALA A 240 3.50 10.96 -1.37
N LEU A 241 3.34 9.68 -1.02
CA LEU A 241 3.45 9.18 0.35
C LEU A 241 4.91 8.90 0.75
N THR A 242 5.80 9.84 0.48
CA THR A 242 7.25 9.65 0.54
C THR A 242 7.80 9.51 1.95
N LYS A 243 7.13 10.08 2.97
CA LYS A 243 7.56 9.95 4.36
C LYS A 243 7.14 8.62 4.96
N LEU A 244 5.97 8.09 4.54
CA LEU A 244 5.48 6.80 5.02
C LEU A 244 6.13 5.60 4.31
N TYR A 245 6.42 5.72 3.02
CA TYR A 245 6.87 4.59 2.21
C TYR A 245 8.22 4.82 1.52
N GLY A 246 8.90 5.93 1.75
CA GLY A 246 10.10 6.36 1.03
C GLY A 246 9.79 6.88 -0.40
N PRO A 247 10.80 7.39 -1.13
CA PRO A 247 10.61 7.84 -2.50
C PRO A 247 10.06 6.70 -3.35
N ALA A 248 9.02 6.99 -4.15
CA ALA A 248 8.63 6.09 -5.22
C ALA A 248 9.85 5.97 -6.13
N GLY A 249 10.45 4.79 -6.22
CA GLY A 249 11.63 4.57 -7.05
C GLY A 249 11.38 5.13 -8.44
N GLY A 250 12.30 5.97 -8.92
CA GLY A 250 12.33 6.47 -10.29
C GLY A 250 12.57 5.31 -11.26
N GLY A 251 11.52 4.55 -11.53
CA GLY A 251 11.43 3.65 -12.66
C GLY A 251 10.68 4.36 -13.78
N GLY A 252 11.41 4.97 -14.71
CA GLY A 252 10.86 5.40 -16.00
C GLY A 252 10.96 6.88 -16.35
N ALA A 253 12.11 7.53 -16.12
CA ALA A 253 12.65 8.34 -17.20
C ALA A 253 13.36 7.34 -18.14
N GLU A 254 13.07 7.38 -19.45
CA GLU A 254 13.42 6.36 -20.46
C GLU A 254 12.56 5.09 -20.46
N SER A 255 11.29 5.24 -20.86
CA SER A 255 10.72 4.25 -21.78
C SER A 255 10.26 5.03 -23.00
N GLU A 256 11.09 4.94 -24.03
CA GLU A 256 10.84 5.42 -25.37
C GLU A 256 9.43 5.05 -25.83
N ARG A 257 8.82 6.02 -26.50
CA ARG A 257 7.80 5.84 -27.52
C ARG A 257 7.84 4.43 -28.12
N SER A 258 6.75 3.68 -27.98
CA SER A 258 6.42 2.63 -28.93
C SER A 258 5.01 2.84 -29.46
N PRO A 259 4.80 2.60 -30.76
CA PRO A 259 3.78 3.26 -31.55
C PRO A 259 2.40 2.66 -31.32
N MET A 260 1.39 3.51 -31.44
CA MET A 260 0.04 3.09 -31.83
C MET A 260 0.14 2.32 -33.15
N ILE A 261 -0.20 1.04 -33.13
CA ILE A 261 -0.67 0.33 -34.32
C ILE A 261 -2.18 0.16 -34.14
N ARG A 262 -2.91 0.65 -35.16
CA ARG A 262 -4.37 0.52 -35.31
C ARG A 262 -4.76 -0.93 -35.59
#